data_AF-A0AA95FV49-F1
#
_entry.id   AF-A0AA95FV49-F1
#
_cell.length_a   1.000
_cell.length_b   1.000
_cell.length_c   1.000
_cell.angle_alpha   90.00
_cell.angle_beta   90.00
_cell.angle_gamma   90.00
#
_symmetry.space_group_name_H-M   'P 1'
#
loop_
_entity.id
_entity.type
_entity.pdbx_description
1 polymer ?
#
loop_
_entity_poly.entity_id
_entity_poly.type
_entity_poly.pdbx_seq_one_letter_code
_entity_poly.pdbx_strand_id
1 'polypeptide(L)'
;MSLFDSVEFRTALARVQATHDEAIGSLRAARGELARELERFDRAKARRDEERAAAARRGDLGPERQRLQRRLDAGETTWADVRSGRDTHPSAAAVRTYAERNLADLAARMRTDPRFQAAQADLSALLGARPGGPDRPGDDGA
;
A
#
# COMPACT_ATOMS: atom_id res chain seq x y z
N MET A 1 -21.11 32.75 -42.26
CA MET A 1 -19.87 31.96 -42.18
C MET A 1 -19.96 31.16 -40.87
N SER A 2 -20.07 29.83 -40.96
CA SER A 2 -20.35 28.98 -39.78
C SER A 2 -19.14 28.95 -38.84
N LEU A 3 -19.38 29.15 -37.54
CA LEU A 3 -18.35 29.15 -36.49
C LEU A 3 -17.59 27.81 -36.42
N PHE A 4 -18.22 26.74 -36.90
CA PHE A 4 -17.68 25.38 -36.95
C PHE A 4 -16.78 25.09 -38.16
N ASP A 5 -16.80 25.92 -39.21
CA ASP A 5 -15.94 25.77 -40.39
C ASP A 5 -14.64 26.60 -40.30
N SER A 6 -14.48 27.37 -39.22
CA SER A 6 -13.28 28.17 -39.02
C SER A 6 -12.05 27.28 -38.83
N VAL A 7 -10.93 27.67 -39.45
CA VAL A 7 -9.65 26.96 -39.34
C VAL A 7 -9.16 26.96 -37.89
N GLU A 8 -9.46 28.02 -37.13
CA GLU A 8 -9.13 28.15 -35.71
C GLU A 8 -9.86 27.12 -34.86
N PHE A 9 -11.16 26.90 -35.08
CA PHE A 9 -11.93 25.89 -34.36
C PHE A 9 -11.40 24.47 -34.63
N ARG A 10 -11.11 24.14 -35.89
CA ARG A 10 -10.52 22.83 -36.26
C ARG A 10 -9.14 22.62 -35.63
N THR A 11 -8.32 23.67 -35.59
CA THR A 11 -6.99 23.63 -34.97
C THR A 11 -7.08 23.45 -33.45
N ALA A 12 -8.01 24.14 -32.80
CA ALA A 12 -8.26 24.00 -31.37
C ALA A 12 -8.76 22.59 -31.01
N LEU A 13 -9.70 22.04 -31.78
CA LEU A 13 -10.22 20.69 -31.58
C LEU A 13 -9.12 19.63 -31.77
N ALA A 14 -8.29 19.77 -32.81
CA ALA A 14 -7.17 18.86 -33.04
C ALA A 14 -6.15 18.87 -31.88
N ARG A 15 -5.89 20.04 -31.29
CA ARG A 15 -5.04 20.13 -30.09
C ARG A 15 -5.66 19.44 -28.89
N VAL A 16 -6.94 19.67 -28.62
CA VAL A 16 -7.66 19.01 -27.51
C VAL A 16 -7.66 17.48 -27.69
N GLN A 17 -7.89 17.00 -28.90
CA GLN A 17 -7.84 15.58 -29.23
C GLN A 17 -6.44 15.00 -29.01
N ALA A 18 -5.39 15.68 -29.50
CA ALA A 18 -4.02 15.23 -29.30
C ALA A 18 -3.63 15.17 -27.81
N THR A 19 -4.00 16.17 -27.01
CA THR A 19 -3.76 16.17 -25.56
C THR A 19 -4.53 15.04 -24.86
N HIS A 20 -5.77 14.76 -25.29
CA HIS A 20 -6.56 13.67 -24.74
C HIS A 20 -5.94 12.30 -25.05
N ASP A 21 -5.50 12.08 -26.30
CA ASP A 21 -4.86 10.84 -26.72
C ASP A 21 -3.54 10.61 -25.98
N GLU A 22 -2.75 11.68 -25.77
CA GLU A 22 -1.53 11.65 -24.96
C GLU A 22 -1.83 11.28 -23.50
N ALA A 23 -2.83 11.92 -22.88
CA ALA A 23 -3.23 11.63 -21.50
C ALA A 23 -3.70 10.18 -21.33
N ILE A 24 -4.51 9.67 -22.27
CA ILE A 24 -4.92 8.27 -22.27
C ILE A 24 -3.71 7.35 -22.47
N GLY A 25 -2.80 7.68 -23.38
CA GLY A 25 -1.56 6.93 -23.63
C GLY A 25 -0.71 6.82 -22.37
N SER A 26 -0.50 7.93 -21.67
CA SER A 26 0.24 8.01 -20.41
C SER A 26 -0.41 7.17 -19.31
N LEU A 27 -1.74 7.26 -19.13
CA LEU A 27 -2.46 6.44 -18.15
C LEU A 27 -2.35 4.95 -18.44
N ARG A 28 -2.41 4.54 -19.71
CA ARG A 28 -2.23 3.13 -20.10
C ARG A 28 -0.81 2.65 -19.82
N ALA A 29 0.20 3.49 -20.09
CA ALA A 29 1.60 3.18 -19.79
C ALA A 29 1.83 3.02 -18.28
N ALA A 30 1.37 3.97 -17.47
CA ALA A 30 1.45 3.93 -16.02
C ALA A 30 0.75 2.70 -15.43
N ARG A 31 -0.45 2.36 -15.93
CA ARG A 31 -1.15 1.13 -15.53
C ARG A 31 -0.34 -0.13 -15.87
N GLY A 32 0.25 -0.17 -17.07
CA GLY A 32 1.09 -1.29 -17.50
C GLY A 32 2.35 -1.44 -16.64
N GLU A 33 2.95 -0.33 -16.22
CA GLU A 33 4.10 -0.34 -15.31
C GLU A 33 3.72 -0.84 -13.92
N LEU A 34 2.65 -0.30 -13.33
CA LEU A 34 2.13 -0.74 -12.04
C LEU A 34 1.82 -2.24 -12.05
N ALA A 35 1.19 -2.75 -13.10
CA ALA A 35 0.91 -4.17 -13.23
C ALA A 35 2.19 -5.03 -13.20
N ARG A 36 3.23 -4.61 -13.93
CA ARG A 36 4.53 -5.30 -13.91
C ARG A 36 5.21 -5.21 -12.54
N GLU A 37 5.06 -4.10 -11.85
CA GLU A 37 5.63 -3.92 -10.52
C GLU A 37 4.94 -4.79 -9.48
N LEU A 38 3.60 -4.86 -9.50
CA LEU A 38 2.83 -5.77 -8.65
C LEU A 38 3.24 -7.23 -8.90
N GLU A 39 3.38 -7.63 -10.16
CA GLU A 39 3.80 -8.99 -10.50
C GLU A 39 5.22 -9.31 -9.98
N ARG A 40 6.15 -8.35 -10.08
CA ARG A 40 7.50 -8.49 -9.48
C ARG A 40 7.43 -8.58 -7.97
N PHE A 41 6.59 -7.75 -7.34
CA PHE A 41 6.40 -7.76 -5.89
C PHE A 41 5.85 -9.10 -5.40
N ASP A 42 4.85 -9.66 -6.09
CA ASP A 42 4.24 -10.94 -5.76
C ASP A 42 5.22 -12.09 -5.89
N ARG A 43 6.03 -12.13 -6.97
CA ARG A 43 7.11 -13.12 -7.11
C ARG A 43 8.15 -13.02 -6.01
N ALA A 44 8.59 -11.80 -5.69
CA ALA A 44 9.56 -11.57 -4.63
C ALA A 44 9.00 -11.96 -3.25
N LYS A 45 7.71 -11.68 -3.01
CA LYS A 45 7.00 -12.09 -1.79
C LYS A 45 6.94 -13.61 -1.69
N ALA A 46 6.49 -14.30 -2.73
CA ALA A 46 6.39 -15.76 -2.77
C ALA A 46 7.75 -16.43 -2.48
N ARG A 47 8.82 -15.93 -3.11
CA ARG A 47 10.18 -16.41 -2.85
C ARG A 47 10.58 -16.26 -1.38
N ARG A 48 10.36 -15.08 -0.78
CA ARG A 48 10.68 -14.83 0.64
C ARG A 48 9.84 -15.69 1.58
N ASP A 49 8.60 -15.97 1.21
CA ASP A 49 7.71 -16.84 1.99
C ASP A 49 8.23 -18.27 1.98
N GLU A 50 8.67 -18.79 0.83
CA GLU A 50 9.28 -20.12 0.71
C GLU A 50 10.63 -20.21 1.44
N GLU A 51 11.49 -19.19 1.33
CA GLU A 51 12.77 -19.17 2.07
C GLU A 51 12.55 -19.22 3.58
N ARG A 52 11.54 -18.50 4.10
CA ARG A 52 11.17 -18.53 5.52
C ARG A 52 10.57 -19.88 5.92
N ALA A 53 9.74 -20.48 5.06
CA ALA A 53 9.19 -21.80 5.30
C ALA A 53 10.32 -22.85 5.36
N ALA A 54 11.26 -22.83 4.42
CA ALA A 54 12.42 -23.72 4.41
C ALA A 54 13.29 -23.55 5.66
N ALA A 55 13.58 -22.32 6.07
CA ALA A 55 14.32 -22.05 7.31
C ALA A 55 13.55 -22.54 8.55
N ALA A 56 12.22 -22.38 8.59
CA ALA A 56 11.40 -22.92 9.66
C ALA A 56 11.43 -24.46 9.70
N ARG A 57 11.35 -25.14 8.54
CA ARG A 57 11.42 -26.62 8.45
C ARG A 57 12.75 -27.13 9.01
N ARG A 58 13.87 -26.48 8.68
CA ARG A 58 15.21 -26.81 9.23
C ARG A 58 15.37 -26.51 10.71
N GLY A 59 14.52 -25.63 11.26
CA GLY A 59 14.57 -25.23 12.67
C GLY A 59 15.41 -23.98 12.92
N ASP A 60 15.94 -23.34 11.88
CA ASP A 60 16.78 -22.13 11.96
C ASP A 60 16.04 -20.96 12.63
N LEU A 61 14.71 -20.97 12.58
CA LEU A 61 13.86 -19.93 13.18
C LEU A 61 13.31 -20.30 14.56
N GLY A 62 13.84 -21.36 15.17
CA GLY A 62 13.46 -21.84 16.49
C GLY A 62 12.32 -22.88 16.50
N PRO A 63 12.13 -23.57 17.63
CA PRO A 63 11.29 -24.77 17.71
C PRO A 63 9.80 -24.47 17.55
N GLU A 64 9.31 -23.31 17.99
CA GLU A 64 7.90 -22.94 17.81
C GLU A 64 7.56 -22.64 16.34
N ARG A 65 8.47 -21.99 15.61
CA ARG A 65 8.29 -21.76 14.17
C ARG A 65 8.37 -23.06 13.38
N GLN A 66 9.27 -23.96 13.74
CA GLN A 66 9.32 -25.29 13.12
C GLN A 66 8.03 -26.08 13.36
N ARG A 67 7.52 -26.07 14.61
CA ARG A 67 6.23 -26.68 14.95
C ARG A 67 5.09 -26.08 14.14
N LEU A 68 5.00 -24.75 14.08
CA LEU A 68 3.95 -24.10 13.29
C LEU A 68 4.07 -24.42 11.80
N GLN A 69 5.29 -24.44 11.24
CA GLN A 69 5.49 -24.76 9.83
C GLN A 69 5.05 -26.18 9.49
N ARG A 70 5.34 -27.17 10.36
CA ARG A 70 4.84 -28.54 10.16
C ARG A 70 3.30 -28.58 10.12
N ARG A 71 2.64 -27.83 10.99
CA ARG A 71 1.16 -27.74 11.02
C ARG A 71 0.59 -27.06 9.78
N LEU A 72 1.26 -26.02 9.28
CA LEU A 72 0.92 -25.35 8.02
C LEU A 72 1.11 -26.29 6.82
N ASP A 73 2.22 -27.03 6.77
CA ASP A 73 2.53 -27.99 5.71
C ASP A 73 1.53 -29.17 5.72
N ALA A 74 1.07 -29.59 6.89
CA ALA A 74 0.05 -30.63 7.06
C ALA A 74 -1.40 -30.15 6.83
N GLY A 75 -1.62 -28.85 6.60
CA GLY A 75 -2.95 -28.27 6.41
C GLY A 75 -3.80 -28.21 7.68
N GLU A 76 -3.22 -28.41 8.86
CA GLU A 76 -3.91 -28.34 10.15
C GLU A 76 -4.29 -26.91 10.56
N THR A 77 -3.67 -25.92 9.93
CA THR A 77 -3.90 -24.48 10.16
C THR A 77 -3.50 -23.68 8.94
N THR A 78 -3.85 -22.39 8.91
CA THR A 78 -3.42 -21.46 7.87
C THR A 78 -2.83 -20.19 8.47
N TRP A 79 -2.03 -19.45 7.70
CA TRP A 79 -1.55 -18.12 8.11
C TRP A 79 -2.71 -17.14 8.39
N ALA A 80 -3.88 -17.33 7.78
CA ALA A 80 -5.07 -16.55 8.09
C ALA A 80 -5.60 -16.87 9.50
N ASP A 81 -5.69 -18.15 9.85
CA ASP A 81 -6.16 -18.59 11.18
C ASP A 81 -5.18 -18.22 12.29
N VAL A 82 -3.88 -18.34 12.02
CA VAL A 82 -2.81 -17.90 12.91
C VAL A 82 -2.93 -16.41 13.19
N ARG A 83 -3.06 -15.57 12.16
CA ARG A 83 -3.16 -14.11 12.34
C ARG A 83 -4.46 -13.67 13.00
N SER A 84 -5.59 -14.30 12.63
CA SER A 84 -6.89 -13.95 13.23
C SER A 84 -7.06 -14.48 14.66
N GLY A 85 -6.10 -15.27 15.16
CA GLY A 85 -6.20 -15.91 16.48
C GLY A 85 -7.12 -17.12 16.53
N ARG A 86 -7.66 -17.58 15.40
CA ARG A 86 -8.49 -18.80 15.33
C ARG A 86 -7.66 -20.06 15.62
N ASP A 87 -6.39 -20.05 15.25
CA ASP A 87 -5.43 -21.05 15.70
C ASP A 87 -4.91 -20.70 17.10
N THR A 88 -5.40 -21.44 18.10
CA THR A 88 -5.09 -21.27 19.52
C THR A 88 -3.91 -22.13 19.98
N HIS A 89 -3.30 -22.93 19.10
CA HIS A 89 -2.16 -23.77 19.45
C HIS A 89 -0.98 -22.92 19.96
N PRO A 90 -0.22 -23.39 20.98
CA PRO A 90 0.90 -22.62 21.55
C PRO A 90 1.92 -22.11 20.54
N SER A 91 2.23 -22.89 19.51
CA SER A 91 3.15 -22.48 18.44
C SER A 91 2.63 -21.29 17.62
N ALA A 92 1.31 -21.19 17.41
CA ALA A 92 0.69 -20.07 16.71
C ALA A 92 0.65 -18.82 17.60
N ALA A 93 0.31 -18.99 18.87
CA ALA A 93 0.34 -17.92 19.86
C ALA A 93 1.76 -17.32 20.01
N ALA A 94 2.79 -18.17 20.12
CA ALA A 94 4.17 -17.73 20.21
C ALA A 94 4.62 -16.90 18.99
N VAL A 95 4.24 -17.31 17.78
CA VAL A 95 4.56 -16.56 16.56
C VAL A 95 3.82 -15.21 16.50
N ARG A 96 2.56 -15.15 16.93
CA ARG A 96 1.84 -13.87 17.07
C ARG A 96 2.52 -12.94 18.07
N THR A 97 2.80 -13.42 19.28
CA THR A 97 3.48 -12.62 20.31
C THR A 97 4.84 -12.12 19.83
N TYR A 98 5.60 -12.95 19.11
CA TYR A 98 6.87 -12.52 18.50
C TYR A 98 6.65 -11.40 17.47
N ALA A 99 5.63 -11.51 16.61
CA ALA A 99 5.30 -10.48 15.64
C ALA A 99 4.84 -9.17 16.29
N GLU A 100 4.00 -9.24 17.33
CA GLU A 100 3.54 -8.10 18.11
C GLU A 100 4.70 -7.33 18.76
N ARG A 101 5.64 -8.06 19.37
CA ARG A 101 6.86 -7.46 19.97
C ARG A 101 7.70 -6.75 18.92
N ASN A 102 7.99 -7.41 17.80
CA ASN A 102 8.76 -6.80 16.72
C ASN A 102 8.09 -5.56 16.14
N LEU A 103 6.76 -5.57 16.02
CA LEU A 103 6.01 -4.40 15.55
C LEU A 103 6.04 -3.26 16.57
N ALA A 104 5.90 -3.56 17.86
CA ALA A 104 6.03 -2.58 18.94
C ALA A 104 7.43 -1.95 18.97
N ASP A 105 8.47 -2.77 18.82
CA ASP A 105 9.86 -2.32 18.76
C ASP A 105 10.10 -1.44 17.53
N LEU A 106 9.59 -1.84 16.36
CA LEU A 106 9.66 -1.04 15.15
C LEU A 106 8.95 0.31 15.35
N ALA A 107 7.74 0.30 15.90
CA ALA A 107 6.98 1.52 16.17
C ALA A 107 7.67 2.43 17.19
N ALA A 108 8.38 1.88 18.18
CA ALA A 108 9.21 2.65 19.11
C ALA A 108 10.39 3.31 18.39
N ARG A 109 11.10 2.56 17.54
CA ARG A 109 12.24 3.09 16.76
C ARG A 109 11.80 4.19 15.80
N MET A 110 10.68 4.00 15.09
CA MET A 110 10.16 4.99 14.15
C MET A 110 9.75 6.28 14.87
N ARG A 111 9.15 6.20 16.07
CA ARG A 111 8.83 7.39 16.87
C ARG A 111 10.04 8.22 17.25
N THR A 112 11.22 7.61 17.34
CA THR A 112 12.48 8.30 17.66
C THR A 112 13.30 8.67 16.42
N ASP A 113 12.87 8.26 15.22
CA ASP A 113 13.59 8.54 13.98
C ASP A 113 13.29 9.98 13.50
N PRO A 114 14.30 10.86 13.41
CA PRO A 114 14.10 12.25 12.98
C PRO A 114 13.48 12.39 11.59
N ARG A 115 13.79 11.48 10.66
CA ARG A 115 13.22 11.51 9.30
C ARG A 115 11.73 11.17 9.34
N PHE A 116 11.36 10.20 10.16
CA PHE A 116 9.97 9.82 10.33
C PHE A 116 9.17 10.93 10.99
N GLN A 117 9.73 11.59 12.01
CA GLN A 117 9.11 12.74 12.67
C GLN A 117 8.90 13.91 11.71
N ALA A 118 9.91 14.24 10.88
CA ALA A 118 9.80 15.29 9.87
C ALA A 118 8.70 14.97 8.84
N ALA A 119 8.70 13.76 8.28
CA ALA A 119 7.67 13.35 7.32
C ALA A 119 6.26 13.33 7.93
N GLN A 120 6.14 12.93 9.21
CA GLN A 120 4.86 12.96 9.93
C GLN A 120 4.36 14.39 10.17
N ALA A 121 5.26 15.32 10.49
CA ALA A 121 4.94 16.74 10.63
C ALA A 121 4.49 17.35 9.29
N ASP A 122 5.20 17.05 8.20
CA ASP A 122 4.87 17.51 6.85
C ASP A 122 3.48 17.02 6.42
N LEU A 123 3.19 15.73 6.62
CA LEU A 123 1.88 15.15 6.31
C LEU A 123 0.76 15.77 7.18
N SER A 124 1.04 16.01 8.46
CA SER A 124 0.08 16.64 9.36
C SER A 124 -0.21 18.09 8.97
N ALA A 125 0.81 18.84 8.52
CA ALA A 125 0.64 20.18 7.98
C ALA A 125 -0.19 20.16 6.69
N LEU A 126 0.04 19.20 5.79
CA LEU A 126 -0.73 19.03 4.56
C LEU A 126 -2.22 18.71 4.82
N LEU A 127 -2.52 17.87 5.81
CA LEU A 127 -3.89 17.48 6.16
C LEU A 127 -4.61 18.52 7.05
N GLY A 128 -3.86 19.26 7.86
CA GLY A 128 -4.35 20.35 8.70
C GLY A 128 -4.57 21.66 7.92
N ALA A 129 -3.82 21.88 6.85
CA ALA A 129 -4.03 22.96 5.90
C ALA A 129 -5.20 22.61 4.96
N ARG A 130 -6.43 22.65 5.46
CA ARG A 130 -7.58 22.80 4.56
C ARG A 130 -7.45 24.16 3.85
N PRO A 131 -7.32 24.22 2.52
CA PRO A 131 -7.44 25.48 1.80
C PRO A 131 -8.86 26.01 1.98
N GLY A 132 -8.98 27.33 2.19
CA GLY A 132 -10.18 28.05 2.58
C GLY A 132 -11.49 27.46 2.09
N GLY A 133 -12.38 27.12 3.03
CA GLY A 133 -13.80 27.06 2.73
C GLY A 133 -14.24 28.45 2.24
N PRO A 134 -15.09 28.55 1.21
CA PRO A 134 -15.47 29.84 0.65
C PRO A 134 -16.09 30.71 1.76
N ASP A 135 -15.54 31.90 1.93
CA ASP A 135 -16.21 33.03 2.57
C ASP A 135 -17.60 33.11 1.94
N ARG A 136 -18.65 32.88 2.72
CA ARG A 136 -20.01 33.20 2.29
C ARG A 136 -20.15 34.71 2.43
N PRO A 137 -20.34 35.46 1.33
CA PRO A 137 -20.71 36.85 1.43
C PRO A 137 -22.22 36.92 1.72
N GLY A 138 -22.59 37.73 2.71
CA GLY A 138 -23.96 38.21 2.91
C GLY A 138 -24.76 37.46 3.97
N ASP A 139 -24.76 37.98 5.19
CA ASP A 139 -25.96 38.00 6.01
C ASP A 139 -26.21 39.46 6.45
N ASP A 140 -26.51 40.29 5.45
CA ASP A 140 -27.26 41.53 5.65
C ASP A 140 -28.71 41.21 5.27
N GLY A 141 -29.56 40.96 6.26
CA GLY A 141 -31.01 40.98 6.06
C GLY A 141 -31.85 40.18 7.04
N ALA A 142 -32.14 40.75 8.22
CA ALA A 142 -33.50 41.05 8.70
C ALA A 142 -33.45 41.82 10.03
#